data_AF-A0A355FBX2-F1
#
_entry.id   AF-A0A355FBX2-F1
#
_cell.length_a   1.000
_cell.length_b   1.000
_cell.length_c   1.000
_cell.angle_alpha   90.00
_cell.angle_beta   90.00
_cell.angle_gamma   90.00
#
_symmetry.space_group_name_H-M   'P 1'
#
loop_
_entity.id
_entity.type
_entity.pdbx_description
1 polymer ?
#
loop_
_entity_poly.entity_id
_entity_poly.type
_entity_poly.pdbx_seq_one_letter_code
_entity_poly.pdbx_strand_id
1 'polypeptide(L)' 'PGERRRGIARALVEAGLAAASRAGAAVCHLEVRTTNAGAIAFYETLGFTAVGSRKGYYRDGTDALVLAKEL' A
#
# COMPACT_ATOMS: atom_id res chain seq x y z
N PRO A 1 13.24 -7.88 11.75
CA PRO A 1 12.02 -8.65 12.14
C PRO A 1 11.39 -8.27 13.49
N GLY A 2 12.13 -7.68 14.43
CA GLY A 2 11.66 -7.41 15.81
C GLY A 2 10.66 -6.27 16.00
N GLU A 3 10.56 -5.32 15.06
CA GLU A 3 9.72 -4.11 15.23
C GLU A 3 8.33 -4.21 14.58
N ARG A 4 7.95 -5.41 14.12
CA ARG A 4 6.63 -5.64 13.52
C ARG A 4 5.54 -5.60 14.59
N ARG A 5 4.30 -5.35 14.18
CA ARG A 5 3.11 -5.37 15.06
C ARG A 5 3.09 -4.29 16.16
N ARG A 6 3.99 -3.32 16.11
CA ARG A 6 4.03 -2.15 17.02
C ARG A 6 3.30 -0.92 16.48
N GLY A 7 2.52 -1.06 15.41
CA GLY A 7 1.78 0.06 14.79
C GLY A 7 2.63 1.04 13.95
N ILE A 8 3.96 0.90 13.93
CA ILE A 8 4.88 1.82 13.23
C ILE A 8 4.51 1.99 11.76
N ALA A 9 4.28 0.89 11.03
CA ALA A 9 3.91 0.95 9.63
C ALA A 9 2.59 1.71 9.40
N ARG A 10 1.60 1.52 10.28
CA ARG A 10 0.32 2.25 10.20
C ARG A 10 0.55 3.74 10.38
N ALA A 11 1.29 4.14 11.42
CA ALA A 11 1.58 5.54 11.70
C ALA A 11 2.31 6.23 10.54
N LEU A 12 3.28 5.56 9.92
CA LEU A 12 4.00 6.10 8.76
C LEU A 12 3.09 6.27 7.55
N VAL A 13 2.26 5.28 7.24
CA VAL A 13 1.34 5.37 6.10
C VAL A 13 0.30 6.47 6.34
N GLU A 14 -0.35 6.50 7.52
CA GLU A 14 -1.35 7.52 7.84
C GLU A 14 -0.76 8.95 7.79
N ALA A 15 0.46 9.15 8.30
CA ALA A 15 1.14 10.42 8.20
C ALA A 15 1.41 10.84 6.74
N GLY A 16 1.81 9.89 5.89
CA GLY A 16 2.00 10.12 4.45
C GLY A 16 0.71 10.47 3.73
N LEU A 17 -0.38 9.73 3.99
CA LEU A 17 -1.70 10.00 3.41
C LEU A 17 -2.21 11.38 3.84
N ALA A 18 -2.06 11.74 5.11
CA ALA A 18 -2.46 13.05 5.61
C ALA A 18 -1.64 14.18 4.96
N ALA A 19 -0.34 13.97 4.72
CA ALA A 19 0.49 14.93 4.00
C ALA A 19 0.07 15.08 2.53
N ALA A 20 -0.24 13.98 1.85
CA ALA A 20 -0.70 13.99 0.47
C ALA A 20 -2.07 14.69 0.33
N SER A 21 -3.02 14.40 1.22
CA SER A 21 -4.34 15.04 1.26
C SER A 21 -4.20 16.55 1.49
N ARG A 22 -3.34 16.99 2.42
CA ARG A 22 -3.02 18.42 2.62
C ARG A 22 -2.37 19.09 1.40
N ALA A 23 -1.69 18.33 0.55
CA ALA A 23 -1.12 18.82 -0.70
C ALA A 23 -2.13 18.82 -1.86
N GLY A 24 -3.39 18.44 -1.62
CA GLY A 24 -4.45 18.41 -2.64
C GLY A 24 -4.47 17.14 -3.49
N ALA A 25 -3.78 16.07 -3.07
CA ALA A 25 -3.90 14.78 -3.75
C ALA A 25 -5.28 14.17 -3.50
N ALA A 26 -5.95 13.71 -4.57
CA ALA A 26 -7.25 13.05 -4.48
C ALA A 26 -7.13 11.54 -4.24
N VAL A 27 -6.08 10.90 -4.76
CA VAL A 27 -5.91 9.44 -4.71
C VAL A 27 -4.47 9.08 -4.42
N CYS A 28 -4.26 8.14 -3.51
CA CYS A 28 -2.98 7.47 -3.29
C CYS A 28 -2.98 6.10 -3.96
N HIS A 29 -1.94 5.82 -4.75
CA HIS A 29 -1.69 4.50 -5.33
C HIS A 29 -0.46 3.86 -4.69
N LEU A 30 -0.46 2.53 -4.62
CA LEU A 30 0.72 1.75 -4.28
C LEU A 30 0.75 0.43 -5.02
N GLU A 31 1.96 -0.10 -5.19
CA GLU A 31 2.20 -1.43 -5.74
C GLU A 31 2.73 -2.38 -4.66
N VAL A 32 2.12 -3.55 -4.55
CA VAL A 32 2.52 -4.61 -3.62
C VAL A 32 2.65 -5.93 -4.35
N ARG A 33 3.65 -6.74 -3.98
CA ARG A 33 3.81 -8.11 -4.51
C ARG A 33 2.52 -8.91 -4.30
N THR A 34 2.03 -9.56 -5.35
CA THR A 34 0.84 -10.43 -5.28
C THR A 34 1.00 -11.56 -4.26
N THR A 35 2.22 -11.98 -3.98
CA THR A 35 2.56 -13.02 -3.00
C THR A 35 2.64 -12.52 -1.55
N ASN A 36 2.56 -11.21 -1.31
CA ASN A 36 2.69 -10.63 0.03
C ASN A 36 1.33 -10.41 0.69
N ALA A 37 0.64 -11.50 1.01
CA ALA A 37 -0.69 -11.47 1.63
C ALA A 37 -0.76 -10.62 2.91
N GLY A 38 0.32 -10.59 3.71
CA GLY A 38 0.38 -9.79 4.93
C GLY A 38 0.40 -8.29 4.68
N ALA A 39 1.09 -7.82 3.63
CA ALA A 39 1.07 -6.42 3.24
C ALA A 39 -0.26 -6.03 2.57
N ILE A 40 -0.80 -6.90 1.72
CA ILE A 40 -2.11 -6.69 1.09
C ILE A 40 -3.18 -6.49 2.16
N ALA A 41 -3.33 -7.43 3.08
CA ALA A 41 -4.29 -7.33 4.18
C ALA A 41 -4.05 -6.08 5.05
N PHE A 42 -2.78 -5.72 5.29
CA PHE A 42 -2.46 -4.49 6.01
C PHE A 42 -2.98 -3.24 5.30
N TYR A 43 -2.74 -3.09 3.99
CA TYR A 43 -3.22 -1.94 3.23
C TYR A 43 -4.74 -1.91 3.11
N GLU A 44 -5.40 -3.07 2.97
CA GLU A 44 -6.85 -3.18 3.01
C GLU A 44 -7.41 -2.65 4.35
N THR A 45 -6.75 -2.93 5.49
CA THR A 45 -7.17 -2.36 6.79
C THR A 45 -7.02 -0.84 6.88
N LEU A 46 -6.26 -0.21 5.97
CA LEU A 46 -6.10 1.23 5.89
C LEU A 46 -7.05 1.89 4.87
N GLY A 47 -7.93 1.10 4.23
CA GLY A 47 -8.91 1.55 3.26
C GLY A 47 -8.42 1.58 1.82
N PHE A 48 -7.31 0.90 1.51
CA PHE A 48 -6.91 0.67 0.12
C PHE A 48 -7.72 -0.46 -0.51
N THR A 49 -7.99 -0.36 -1.80
CA THR A 49 -8.69 -1.37 -2.60
C THR A 49 -7.93 -1.69 -3.87
N ALA A 50 -8.07 -2.92 -4.37
CA ALA A 50 -7.38 -3.32 -5.60
C ALA A 50 -8.02 -2.69 -6.84
N VAL A 51 -7.18 -2.05 -7.67
CA VAL A 51 -7.61 -1.39 -8.92
C VAL A 51 -6.97 -2.00 -10.17
N GLY A 52 -6.04 -2.93 -10.01
CA GLY A 52 -5.44 -3.65 -11.13
C GLY A 52 -4.19 -4.43 -10.73
N SER A 53 -3.49 -4.96 -11.74
CA SER A 53 -2.21 -5.64 -11.55
C SER A 53 -1.23 -5.33 -12.67
N ARG A 54 0.07 -5.42 -12.38
CA ARG A 54 1.16 -5.26 -13.33
C ARG A 54 1.96 -6.55 -13.41
N LYS A 55 1.96 -7.17 -14.58
CA LYS A 55 2.66 -8.43 -14.84
C LYS A 55 4.17 -8.23 -14.80
N GLY A 56 4.89 -9.12 -14.10
CA GLY A 56 6.36 -9.11 -14.05
C GLY A 56 6.99 -7.81 -13.53
N TYR A 57 6.27 -7.07 -12.68
CA TYR A 57 6.70 -5.74 -12.21
C TYR A 57 7.98 -5.79 -11.37
N TYR A 58 8.14 -6.83 -10.53
CA TYR A 58 9.34 -7.01 -9.75
C TYR A 58 10.40 -7.80 -10.51
N ARG A 59 11.69 -7.55 -10.19
CA ARG A 59 12.84 -8.16 -10.89
C ARG A 59 12.83 -9.69 -10.89
N ASP A 60 12.23 -10.31 -9.90
CA ASP A 60 12.08 -11.77 -9.79
C ASP A 60 10.91 -12.34 -10.62
N GLY A 61 10.26 -11.50 -11.44
CA GLY A 61 9.12 -11.88 -12.27
C GLY A 61 7.79 -11.89 -11.54
N THR A 62 7.77 -11.57 -10.23
CA THR A 62 6.50 -11.49 -9.48
C THR A 62 5.67 -10.31 -9.96
N ASP A 63 4.36 -10.56 -10.11
CA ASP A 63 3.39 -9.52 -10.40
C ASP A 63 3.21 -8.56 -9.22
N ALA A 64 2.85 -7.32 -9.54
CA ALA A 64 2.36 -6.36 -8.55
C ALA A 64 0.85 -6.25 -8.60
N LEU A 65 0.21 -6.25 -7.45
CA LEU A 65 -1.14 -5.75 -7.26
C LEU A 65 -1.06 -4.23 -7.08
N VAL A 66 -1.87 -3.48 -7.82
CA VAL A 66 -2.01 -2.04 -7.67
C VAL A 66 -3.20 -1.79 -6.75
N LEU A 67 -2.95 -1.14 -5.62
CA LEU A 67 -3.99 -0.71 -4.70
C LEU A 67 -4.14 0.80 -4.75
N ALA A 68 -5.37 1.30 -4.56
CA ALA A 68 -5.67 2.72 -4.50
C ALA A 68 -6.53 3.07 -3.27
N LYS A 69 -6.41 4.31 -2.81
CA LYS A 69 -7.24 4.89 -1.76
C LYS A 69 -7.54 6.35 -2.08
N GLU A 70 -8.82 6.71 -2.04
CA GLU A 70 -9.27 8.11 -2.06
C GLU A 70 -8.83 8.83 -0.76
N LEU A 71 -8.34 10.06 -0.88
CA LEU A 71 -7.69 10.85 0.17
C LEU A 71 -8.53 12.02 0.70
#